data_AF-A0A1V9X1G6-F1
#
_entry.id   AF-A0A1V9X1G6-F1
#
_cell.length_a   1.000
_cell.length_b   1.000
_cell.length_c   1.000
_cell.angle_alpha   90.00
_cell.angle_beta   90.00
_cell.angle_gamma   90.00
#
_symmetry.space_group_name_H-M   'P 1'
#
loop_
_entity.id
_entity.type
_entity.pdbx_description
1 polymer ?
#
loop_
_entity_poly.entity_id
_entity_poly.type
_entity_poly.pdbx_seq_one_letter_code
_entity_poly.pdbx_strand_id
1 'polypeptide(L)'
;MVAVISMETLTEETEEELAAEQSLPSLQSPVVADDASAYEARLTAALEEWQAVGAKEIKIDQCRPLPPLPIVHCSRILTYEEAADIIIGSVNMRDYRHRITPTVQRKGLKKLWHKLFGHRKIDVELIEERDLMFALALVSFDTECKSHDQMVQTIYRKLTGSSYDCPRYGGHWETIGFQGNDPATDLRGCGILGLLQLLYLATHQDNEAVARDLYQVSLHATQNFPFAIMGINMTKIALESLREECLNKICSQRRCVLPVLNDFYVGTYLIMFLSWTKHAATIHDTGYIMQEVKKFVKSSPAEVISNLQYYRNNGVHSHFCDQHFTGLAM
;
A
#
# COMPACT_ATOMS: atom_id res chain seq x y z
N MET A 1 19.62 2.97 1.38
CA MET A 1 19.08 4.01 0.48
C MET A 1 18.49 3.26 -0.71
N VAL A 2 17.19 2.95 -0.66
CA VAL A 2 16.53 2.10 -1.66
C VAL A 2 15.92 3.01 -2.71
N ALA A 3 16.41 2.93 -3.94
CA ALA A 3 15.85 3.66 -5.07
C ALA A 3 14.52 3.01 -5.47
N VAL A 4 13.40 3.72 -5.24
CA VAL A 4 12.09 3.35 -5.76
C VAL A 4 11.99 3.91 -7.17
N ILE A 5 12.00 3.04 -8.17
CA ILE A 5 11.90 3.41 -9.58
C ILE A 5 10.49 3.96 -9.84
N SER A 6 10.42 5.28 -10.07
CA SER A 6 9.23 5.93 -10.63
C SER A 6 9.04 5.42 -12.07
N MET A 7 7.82 5.01 -12.44
CA MET A 7 7.49 4.40 -13.73
C MET A 7 7.65 5.32 -14.97
N GLU A 8 8.23 6.51 -14.81
CA GLU A 8 8.34 7.53 -15.87
C GLU A 8 9.64 7.47 -16.69
N THR A 9 10.65 6.65 -16.34
CA THR A 9 12.00 6.76 -16.95
C THR A 9 12.50 5.56 -17.78
N LEU A 10 11.66 4.62 -18.19
CA LEU A 10 12.12 3.49 -19.04
C LEU A 10 11.93 3.75 -20.53
N THR A 11 12.71 4.68 -21.09
CA THR A 11 13.13 4.62 -22.50
C THR A 11 14.50 5.28 -22.63
N GLU A 12 15.47 4.50 -23.11
CA GLU A 12 16.82 4.88 -23.52
C GLU A 12 17.83 5.14 -22.39
N GLU A 13 18.61 4.11 -22.06
CA GLU A 13 20.05 4.30 -21.82
C GLU A 13 20.81 3.01 -22.15
N THR A 14 21.91 3.20 -22.88
CA THR A 14 22.61 2.26 -23.76
C THR A 14 23.72 1.48 -23.05
N GLU A 15 24.12 0.37 -23.66
CA GLU A 15 25.06 -0.69 -23.26
C GLU A 15 26.50 -0.25 -22.83
N GLU A 16 26.76 1.02 -22.55
CA GLU A 16 28.10 1.55 -22.25
C GLU A 16 28.48 1.49 -20.76
N GLU A 17 27.51 1.35 -19.85
CA GLU A 17 27.77 1.25 -18.40
C GLU A 17 28.18 -0.16 -17.91
N LEU A 18 27.95 -1.21 -18.73
CA LEU A 18 28.28 -2.60 -18.37
C LEU A 18 29.77 -2.97 -18.52
N ALA A 19 30.59 -2.08 -19.08
CA ALA A 19 32.01 -2.34 -19.30
C ALA A 19 32.95 -1.81 -18.19
N ALA A 20 32.44 -0.98 -17.26
CA ALA A 20 33.29 -0.27 -16.29
C ALA A 20 33.49 -0.98 -14.93
N GLU A 21 32.74 -2.05 -14.63
CA GLU A 21 32.82 -2.73 -13.31
C GLU A 21 33.81 -3.92 -13.23
N GLN A 22 34.52 -4.28 -14.31
CA GLN A 22 35.40 -5.46 -14.32
C GLN A 22 36.87 -5.22 -13.93
N SER A 23 37.22 -4.09 -13.31
CA SER A 23 38.60 -3.85 -12.87
C SER A 23 38.71 -3.22 -11.47
N LEU A 24 38.57 -4.03 -10.42
CA LEU A 24 39.01 -3.68 -9.06
C LEU A 24 39.73 -4.88 -8.41
N PRO A 25 40.95 -4.72 -7.87
CA PRO A 25 41.70 -5.82 -7.29
C PRO A 25 41.17 -6.21 -5.89
N SER A 26 41.19 -7.51 -5.62
CA SER A 26 40.81 -8.14 -4.34
C SER A 26 41.60 -7.60 -3.14
N LEU A 27 40.91 -7.03 -2.15
CA LEU A 27 41.48 -6.79 -0.82
C LEU A 27 41.62 -8.11 -0.05
N GLN A 28 42.85 -8.57 0.13
CA GLN A 28 43.18 -9.57 1.13
C GLN A 28 43.18 -8.91 2.52
N SER A 29 42.41 -9.47 3.45
CA SER A 29 42.44 -9.13 4.86
C SER A 29 43.70 -9.72 5.52
N PRO A 30 44.49 -8.93 6.27
CA PRO A 30 45.64 -9.47 6.99
C PRO A 30 45.16 -10.17 8.27
N VAL A 31 45.69 -11.37 8.50
CA VAL A 31 45.58 -12.14 9.74
C VAL A 31 46.28 -11.35 10.85
N VAL A 32 45.52 -10.81 11.81
CA VAL A 32 46.08 -10.13 12.99
C VAL A 32 46.29 -11.20 14.07
N ALA A 33 47.56 -11.43 14.42
CA ALA A 33 47.94 -12.22 15.58
C ALA A 33 47.52 -11.49 16.86
N ASP A 34 46.88 -12.23 17.76
CA ASP A 34 46.33 -11.75 19.02
C ASP A 34 47.47 -11.49 20.02
N ASP A 35 47.91 -10.23 20.13
CA ASP A 35 48.88 -9.81 21.14
C ASP A 35 48.11 -9.33 22.38
N ALA A 36 47.87 -10.26 23.31
CA ALA A 36 47.18 -10.02 24.58
C ALA A 36 47.79 -8.85 25.38
N SER A 37 49.07 -8.53 25.17
CA SER A 37 49.74 -7.40 25.80
C SER A 37 49.22 -6.05 25.30
N ALA A 38 48.84 -5.96 24.03
CA ALA A 38 48.32 -4.73 23.43
C ALA A 38 46.87 -4.46 23.84
N TYR A 39 46.09 -5.52 24.11
CA TYR A 39 44.74 -5.42 24.64
C TYR A 39 44.74 -4.93 26.09
N GLU A 40 45.56 -5.51 26.95
CA GLU A 40 45.69 -5.09 28.35
C GLU A 40 46.16 -3.64 28.49
N ALA A 41 47.08 -3.20 27.64
CA ALA A 41 47.52 -1.81 27.61
C ALA A 41 46.39 -0.83 27.24
N ARG A 42 45.53 -1.19 26.27
CA ARG A 42 44.36 -0.39 25.89
C ARG A 42 43.29 -0.39 26.97
N LEU A 43 43.07 -1.53 27.63
CA LEU A 43 42.11 -1.66 28.72
C LEU A 43 42.53 -0.81 29.92
N THR A 44 43.81 -0.83 30.27
CA THR A 44 44.38 -0.03 31.36
C THR A 44 44.27 1.46 31.06
N ALA A 45 44.63 1.89 29.84
CA ALA A 45 44.50 3.28 29.42
C ALA A 45 43.04 3.76 29.46
N ALA A 46 42.09 2.95 28.99
CA ALA A 46 40.67 3.26 29.07
C ALA A 46 40.14 3.32 30.51
N LEU A 47 40.68 2.49 31.42
CA LEU A 47 40.33 2.51 32.84
C LEU A 47 40.86 3.77 33.55
N GLU A 48 42.08 4.18 33.25
CA GLU A 48 42.68 5.41 33.76
C GLU A 48 41.93 6.65 33.24
N GLU A 49 41.56 6.66 31.96
CA GLU A 49 40.74 7.72 31.36
C GLU A 49 39.37 7.80 32.05
N TRP A 50 38.71 6.66 32.29
CA TRP A 50 37.45 6.57 33.00
C TRP A 50 37.55 7.03 34.46
N GLN A 51 38.63 6.69 35.16
CA GLN A 51 38.88 7.12 36.54
C GLN A 51 39.26 8.60 36.63
N ALA A 52 39.89 9.16 35.60
CA ALA A 52 40.19 10.58 35.48
C ALA A 52 38.93 11.43 35.23
N VAL A 53 37.85 10.83 34.71
CA VAL A 53 36.50 11.43 34.73
C VAL A 53 35.95 11.37 36.16
N GLY A 54 36.52 12.18 37.05
CA GLY A 54 36.07 12.28 38.44
C GLY A 54 34.56 12.46 38.49
N ALA A 55 33.88 11.64 39.30
CA ALA A 55 32.43 11.67 39.45
C ALA A 55 31.98 13.06 39.90
N LYS A 56 31.54 13.89 38.96
CA LYS A 56 30.76 15.08 39.29
C LYS A 56 29.41 14.56 39.77
N GLU A 57 29.16 14.69 41.07
CA GLU A 57 27.81 14.59 41.61
C GLU A 57 26.91 15.52 40.78
N ILE A 58 26.02 14.92 40.01
CA ILE A 58 24.93 15.63 39.37
C ILE A 58 24.08 16.12 40.53
N LYS A 59 24.15 17.42 40.84
CA LYS A 59 23.18 18.06 41.72
C LYS A 59 21.82 17.92 41.05
N ILE A 60 21.05 16.94 41.51
CA ILE A 60 19.64 16.84 41.23
C ILE A 60 19.00 17.99 42.00
N ASP A 61 18.92 19.16 41.36
CA ASP A 61 18.07 20.24 41.85
C ASP A 61 16.67 19.66 42.03
N GLN A 62 16.09 19.93 43.19
CA GLN A 62 14.79 19.47 43.63
C GLN A 62 13.80 19.44 42.46
N CYS A 63 13.26 18.24 42.17
CA CYS A 63 12.20 18.05 41.19
C CYS A 63 11.10 19.09 41.42
N ARG A 64 11.07 20.15 40.60
CA ARG A 64 9.80 20.80 40.31
C ARG A 64 8.90 19.71 39.72
N PRO A 65 7.62 19.63 40.13
CA PRO A 65 6.67 18.80 39.40
C PRO A 65 6.73 19.25 37.95
N LEU A 66 7.22 18.37 37.06
CA LEU A 66 7.02 18.57 35.64
C LEU A 66 5.50 18.74 35.46
N PRO A 67 5.04 19.68 34.62
CA PRO A 67 3.64 19.65 34.20
C PRO A 67 3.36 18.22 33.73
N PRO A 68 2.18 17.64 34.04
CA PRO A 68 1.86 16.30 33.59
C PRO A 68 2.17 16.22 32.11
N LEU A 69 2.99 15.23 31.72
CA LEU A 69 3.25 14.96 30.30
C LEU A 69 1.88 15.00 29.62
N PRO A 70 1.69 15.80 28.56
CA PRO A 70 0.41 15.84 27.89
C PRO A 70 0.02 14.41 27.60
N ILE A 71 -1.13 13.98 28.11
CA ILE A 71 -1.69 12.67 27.80
C ILE A 71 -1.60 12.57 26.29
N VAL A 72 -0.79 11.64 25.79
CA VAL A 72 -0.66 11.42 24.35
C VAL A 72 -2.02 10.91 23.90
N HIS A 73 -2.87 11.85 23.50
CA HIS A 73 -4.23 11.56 23.10
C HIS A 73 -4.12 10.82 21.78
N CYS A 74 -4.30 9.50 21.83
CA CYS A 74 -4.70 8.77 20.66
C CYS A 74 -6.08 9.25 20.25
N SER A 75 -6.20 9.74 19.02
CA SER A 75 -7.50 9.88 18.38
C SER A 75 -8.17 8.52 18.36
N ARG A 76 -9.50 8.52 18.39
CA ARG A 76 -10.27 7.31 18.18
C ARG A 76 -9.96 6.75 16.79
N ILE A 77 -9.84 5.43 16.67
CA ILE A 77 -9.77 4.75 15.37
C ILE A 77 -11.01 5.15 14.57
N LEU A 78 -10.80 5.70 13.38
CA LEU A 78 -11.86 6.05 12.44
C LEU A 78 -12.17 4.81 11.60
N THR A 79 -13.38 4.26 11.70
CA THR A 79 -13.71 3.09 10.88
C THR A 79 -13.91 3.48 9.42
N TYR A 80 -13.86 2.50 8.54
CA TYR A 80 -14.16 2.72 7.12
C TYR A 80 -15.56 3.32 6.93
N GLU A 81 -16.58 2.82 7.63
CA GLU A 81 -17.97 3.27 7.49
C GLU A 81 -18.09 4.75 7.87
N GLU A 82 -17.49 5.14 8.99
CA GLU A 82 -17.50 6.53 9.45
C GLU A 82 -16.77 7.46 8.48
N ALA A 83 -15.59 7.04 7.99
CA ALA A 83 -14.84 7.80 7.01
C ALA A 83 -15.63 7.92 5.69
N ALA A 84 -16.21 6.82 5.21
CA ALA A 84 -17.00 6.80 3.99
C ALA A 84 -18.19 7.74 4.10
N ASP A 85 -18.93 7.73 5.21
CA ASP A 85 -20.07 8.63 5.45
C ASP A 85 -19.64 10.11 5.41
N ILE A 86 -18.55 10.46 6.09
CA ILE A 86 -18.03 11.84 6.10
C ILE A 86 -17.59 12.27 4.70
N ILE A 87 -16.77 11.46 4.04
CA ILE A 87 -16.19 11.81 2.75
C ILE A 87 -17.25 11.85 1.67
N ILE A 88 -18.07 10.81 1.53
CA ILE A 88 -19.14 10.75 0.54
C ILE A 88 -20.14 11.89 0.78
N GLY A 89 -20.49 12.18 2.04
CA GLY A 89 -21.38 13.29 2.39
C GLY A 89 -20.81 14.67 2.05
N SER A 90 -19.48 14.81 1.97
CA SER A 90 -18.80 16.07 1.62
C SER A 90 -18.62 16.27 0.10
N VAL A 91 -18.70 15.22 -0.71
CA VAL A 91 -18.45 15.31 -2.16
C VAL A 91 -19.68 15.84 -2.90
N ASN A 92 -19.51 17.00 -3.52
CA ASN A 92 -20.48 17.51 -4.48
C ASN A 92 -20.18 16.99 -5.90
N MET A 93 -20.99 16.05 -6.37
CA MET A 93 -20.84 15.43 -7.70
C MET A 93 -20.83 16.42 -8.88
N ARG A 94 -21.44 17.59 -8.73
CA ARG A 94 -21.48 18.61 -9.80
C ARG A 94 -20.10 19.13 -10.15
N ASP A 95 -19.21 19.20 -9.17
CA ASP A 95 -17.87 19.77 -9.32
C ASP A 95 -16.96 18.87 -10.16
N TYR A 96 -17.26 17.56 -10.19
CA TYR A 96 -16.43 16.55 -10.85
C TYR A 96 -17.03 16.01 -12.16
N ARG A 97 -18.34 16.22 -12.41
CA ARG A 97 -19.08 15.61 -13.53
C ARG A 97 -18.41 15.73 -14.89
N HIS A 98 -17.78 16.86 -15.18
CA HIS A 98 -17.13 17.14 -16.47
C HIS A 98 -15.75 16.45 -16.63
N ARG A 99 -15.14 15.99 -15.53
CA ARG A 99 -13.83 15.31 -15.50
C ARG A 99 -13.98 13.80 -15.42
N ILE A 100 -15.13 13.29 -15.01
CA ILE A 100 -15.41 11.86 -14.90
C ILE A 100 -15.41 11.25 -16.31
N THR A 101 -14.54 10.26 -16.50
CA THR A 101 -14.52 9.41 -17.69
C THR A 101 -14.93 8.00 -17.27
N PRO A 102 -16.24 7.68 -17.30
CA PRO A 102 -16.77 6.50 -16.64
C PRO A 102 -16.65 5.23 -17.49
N THR A 103 -16.44 5.37 -18.80
CA THR A 103 -16.28 4.25 -19.72
C THR A 103 -15.17 4.54 -20.73
N VAL A 104 -14.59 3.46 -21.28
CA VAL A 104 -13.59 3.58 -22.36
C VAL A 104 -14.27 3.93 -23.68
N GLN A 105 -13.81 5.00 -24.33
CA GLN A 105 -14.25 5.36 -25.68
C GLN A 105 -13.65 4.37 -26.70
N ARG A 106 -14.51 3.57 -27.34
CA ARG A 106 -14.11 2.56 -28.33
C ARG A 106 -14.42 3.03 -29.75
N LYS A 107 -13.44 2.94 -30.66
CA LYS A 107 -13.55 3.32 -32.09
C LYS A 107 -13.31 2.11 -33.00
N GLY A 108 -13.79 2.20 -34.25
CA GLY A 108 -13.54 1.21 -35.30
C GLY A 108 -13.95 -0.22 -34.93
N LEU A 109 -13.12 -1.20 -35.28
CA LEU A 109 -13.35 -2.63 -35.02
C LEU A 109 -13.57 -2.91 -33.53
N LYS A 110 -12.85 -2.25 -32.61
CA LYS A 110 -13.03 -2.44 -31.15
C LYS A 110 -14.46 -2.10 -30.69
N LYS A 111 -15.10 -1.11 -31.32
CA LYS A 111 -16.52 -0.78 -31.06
C LYS A 111 -17.45 -1.88 -31.57
N LEU A 112 -17.17 -2.44 -32.74
CA LEU A 112 -17.95 -3.55 -33.31
C LEU A 112 -17.83 -4.81 -32.45
N TRP A 113 -16.60 -5.18 -32.07
CA TRP A 113 -16.32 -6.31 -31.18
C TRP A 113 -16.99 -6.13 -29.82
N HIS A 114 -16.95 -4.94 -29.23
CA HIS A 114 -17.65 -4.67 -27.97
C HIS A 114 -19.17 -4.70 -28.12
N LYS A 115 -19.73 -4.34 -29.27
CA LYS A 115 -21.18 -4.50 -29.49
C LYS A 115 -21.61 -5.97 -29.52
N LEU A 116 -20.76 -6.86 -30.02
CA LEU A 116 -21.05 -8.30 -30.16
C LEU A 116 -20.69 -9.11 -28.91
N PHE A 117 -19.58 -8.79 -28.24
CA PHE A 117 -19.00 -9.57 -27.15
C PHE A 117 -18.65 -8.73 -25.92
N GLY A 118 -18.99 -7.46 -25.90
CA GLY A 118 -18.68 -6.55 -24.79
C GLY A 118 -19.55 -6.81 -23.56
N HIS A 119 -19.09 -6.27 -22.44
CA HIS A 119 -19.79 -6.41 -21.18
C HIS A 119 -21.16 -5.74 -21.20
N ARG A 120 -22.05 -6.25 -20.35
CA ARG A 120 -23.35 -5.63 -20.08
C ARG A 120 -23.14 -4.18 -19.65
N LYS A 121 -23.97 -3.26 -20.14
CA LYS A 121 -24.01 -1.89 -19.61
C LYS A 121 -24.46 -1.90 -18.15
N ILE A 122 -23.99 -0.93 -17.38
CA ILE A 122 -24.42 -0.76 -15.99
C ILE A 122 -25.91 -0.38 -15.94
N ASP A 123 -26.61 -0.86 -14.90
CA ASP A 123 -28.00 -0.49 -14.66
C ASP A 123 -28.12 0.99 -14.32
N VAL A 124 -29.23 1.62 -14.72
CA VAL A 124 -29.40 3.09 -14.64
C VAL A 124 -29.34 3.56 -13.19
N GLU A 125 -29.90 2.80 -12.25
CA GLU A 125 -29.88 3.10 -10.81
C GLU A 125 -28.48 3.08 -10.19
N LEU A 126 -27.49 2.46 -10.85
CA LEU A 126 -26.11 2.35 -10.34
C LEU A 126 -25.16 3.38 -10.96
N ILE A 127 -25.65 4.22 -11.89
CA ILE A 127 -24.82 5.21 -12.59
C ILE A 127 -24.26 6.26 -11.63
N GLU A 128 -25.08 6.77 -10.71
CA GLU A 128 -24.64 7.81 -9.77
C GLU A 128 -23.57 7.26 -8.82
N GLU A 129 -23.77 6.06 -8.29
CA GLU A 129 -22.80 5.40 -7.40
C GLU A 129 -21.49 5.07 -8.13
N ARG A 130 -21.56 4.64 -9.40
CA ARG A 130 -20.37 4.46 -10.24
C ARG A 130 -19.62 5.76 -10.45
N ASP A 131 -20.34 6.83 -10.81
CA ASP A 131 -19.73 8.13 -11.06
C ASP A 131 -19.13 8.71 -9.78
N LEU A 132 -19.73 8.45 -8.62
CA LEU A 132 -19.16 8.78 -7.31
C LEU A 132 -17.78 8.14 -7.10
N MET A 133 -17.57 6.89 -7.51
CA MET A 133 -16.24 6.25 -7.39
C MET A 133 -15.17 7.02 -8.18
N PHE A 134 -15.51 7.44 -9.40
CA PHE A 134 -14.61 8.27 -10.20
C PHE A 134 -14.45 9.69 -9.65
N ALA A 135 -15.48 10.26 -9.03
CA ALA A 135 -15.39 11.56 -8.37
C ALA A 135 -14.47 11.51 -7.16
N LEU A 136 -14.61 10.50 -6.29
CA LEU A 136 -13.72 10.28 -5.14
C LEU A 136 -12.26 10.12 -5.59
N ALA A 137 -12.02 9.49 -6.74
CA ALA A 137 -10.68 9.40 -7.31
C ALA A 137 -10.08 10.73 -7.79
N LEU A 138 -10.90 11.77 -7.95
CA LEU A 138 -10.50 13.12 -8.35
C LEU A 138 -10.40 14.08 -7.17
N VAL A 139 -11.00 13.75 -6.01
CA VAL A 139 -10.86 14.52 -4.78
C VAL A 139 -9.43 14.39 -4.28
N SER A 140 -8.72 15.51 -4.19
CA SER A 140 -7.35 15.54 -3.68
C SER A 140 -7.34 15.40 -2.17
N PHE A 141 -6.24 14.90 -1.62
CA PHE A 141 -6.01 14.96 -0.18
C PHE A 141 -5.95 16.43 0.27
N ASP A 142 -6.91 16.82 1.11
CA ASP A 142 -6.96 18.15 1.73
C ASP A 142 -6.28 18.12 3.12
N THR A 143 -5.23 18.92 3.29
CA THR A 143 -4.46 19.04 4.54
C THR A 143 -5.21 19.77 5.65
N GLU A 144 -6.24 20.56 5.31
CA GLU A 144 -7.08 21.23 6.30
C GLU A 144 -8.23 20.34 6.79
N CYS A 145 -8.46 19.21 6.10
CA CYS A 145 -9.50 18.25 6.44
C CYS A 145 -8.98 17.23 7.47
N LYS A 146 -9.35 17.44 8.74
CA LYS A 146 -8.98 16.54 9.85
C LYS A 146 -9.32 15.07 9.62
N SER A 147 -10.43 14.79 8.92
CA SER A 147 -10.83 13.42 8.61
C SER A 147 -9.82 12.74 7.68
N HIS A 148 -9.25 13.44 6.70
CA HIS A 148 -8.21 12.86 5.83
C HIS A 148 -6.96 12.48 6.62
N ASP A 149 -6.47 13.37 7.48
CA ASP A 149 -5.31 13.10 8.34
C ASP A 149 -5.58 11.91 9.27
N GLN A 150 -6.76 11.87 9.90
CA GLN A 150 -7.16 10.80 10.81
C GLN A 150 -7.26 9.45 10.09
N MET A 151 -7.66 9.41 8.81
CA MET A 151 -7.66 8.18 8.02
C MET A 151 -6.25 7.59 7.88
N VAL A 152 -5.25 8.42 7.51
CA VAL A 152 -3.87 7.91 7.36
C VAL A 152 -3.29 7.47 8.69
N GLN A 153 -3.51 8.26 9.76
CA GLN A 153 -3.10 7.88 11.12
C GLN A 153 -3.75 6.57 11.57
N THR A 154 -5.03 6.36 11.23
CA THR A 154 -5.74 5.12 11.54
C THR A 154 -5.12 3.94 10.80
N ILE A 155 -4.84 4.07 9.51
CA ILE A 155 -4.17 3.02 8.71
C ILE A 155 -2.83 2.67 9.35
N TYR A 156 -1.98 3.66 9.65
CA TYR A 156 -0.69 3.43 10.28
C TYR A 156 -0.81 2.67 11.60
N ARG A 157 -1.71 3.10 12.48
CA ARG A 157 -1.91 2.45 13.79
C ARG A 157 -2.46 1.04 13.65
N LYS A 158 -3.36 0.80 12.70
CA LYS A 158 -3.91 -0.54 12.44
C LYS A 158 -2.87 -1.51 11.88
N LEU A 159 -1.95 -1.04 11.04
CA LEU A 159 -0.90 -1.89 10.48
C LEU A 159 0.25 -2.12 11.47
N THR A 160 0.73 -1.07 12.13
CA THR A 160 1.94 -1.13 12.97
C THR A 160 1.66 -1.52 14.42
N GLY A 161 0.42 -1.43 14.88
CA GLY A 161 0.09 -1.54 16.30
C GLY A 161 0.50 -0.32 17.13
N SER A 162 0.87 0.80 16.49
CA SER A 162 1.26 2.03 17.19
C SER A 162 0.17 2.54 18.13
N SER A 163 0.59 2.90 19.34
CA SER A 163 -0.24 3.47 20.41
C SER A 163 -0.21 5.00 20.45
N TYR A 164 0.22 5.65 19.36
CA TYR A 164 0.19 7.10 19.19
C TYR A 164 -0.15 7.49 17.75
N ASP A 165 -0.76 8.66 17.61
CA ASP A 165 -1.00 9.26 16.30
C ASP A 165 0.30 9.87 15.79
N CYS A 166 0.69 9.49 14.57
CA CYS A 166 1.89 10.05 13.96
C CYS A 166 1.65 11.51 13.55
N PRO A 167 2.69 12.36 13.63
CA PRO A 167 2.65 13.69 13.05
C PRO A 167 2.28 13.63 11.57
N ARG A 168 1.66 14.69 11.03
CA ARG A 168 1.26 14.73 9.62
C ARG A 168 2.41 14.49 8.64
N TYR A 169 3.61 14.94 8.98
CA TYR A 169 4.80 14.80 8.16
C TYR A 169 5.89 14.02 8.88
N GLY A 170 6.59 13.15 8.15
CA GLY A 170 7.79 12.47 8.64
C GLY A 170 8.01 11.09 8.03
N GLY A 171 9.21 10.52 8.26
CA GLY A 171 9.63 9.27 7.63
C GLY A 171 8.90 8.01 8.10
N HIS A 172 8.01 8.13 9.10
CA HIS A 172 7.17 7.01 9.52
C HIS A 172 6.19 6.57 8.42
N TRP A 173 5.84 7.43 7.47
CA TRP A 173 4.99 7.03 6.35
C TRP A 173 5.68 6.03 5.42
N GLU A 174 7.01 6.12 5.29
CA GLU A 174 7.80 5.16 4.51
C GLU A 174 7.77 3.76 5.12
N THR A 175 7.57 3.63 6.44
CA THR A 175 7.55 2.31 7.11
C THR A 175 6.33 1.47 6.77
N ILE A 176 5.23 2.12 6.39
CA ILE A 176 4.03 1.46 5.82
C ILE A 176 3.97 1.57 4.29
N GLY A 177 5.06 2.04 3.68
CA GLY A 177 5.24 2.02 2.23
C GLY A 177 4.56 3.15 1.46
N PHE A 178 4.40 4.35 2.04
CA PHE A 178 4.23 5.59 1.25
C PHE A 178 5.58 6.10 0.73
N GLN A 179 5.59 7.02 -0.24
CA GLN A 179 6.81 7.67 -0.72
C GLN A 179 7.07 8.96 0.06
N GLY A 180 8.20 8.98 0.77
CA GLY A 180 8.67 10.14 1.51
C GLY A 180 7.82 10.50 2.72
N ASN A 181 7.89 11.77 3.11
CA ASN A 181 7.36 12.26 4.38
C ASN A 181 5.90 12.71 4.32
N ASP A 182 5.23 12.59 3.17
CA ASP A 182 3.86 13.08 2.96
C ASP A 182 3.01 12.13 2.06
N PRO A 183 2.06 11.38 2.67
CA PRO A 183 1.12 10.49 1.96
C PRO A 183 0.27 11.17 0.88
N ALA A 184 0.03 12.48 0.98
CA ALA A 184 -0.76 13.21 -0.02
C ALA A 184 -0.10 13.18 -1.41
N THR A 185 1.23 13.08 -1.46
CA THR A 185 1.99 13.06 -2.72
C THR A 185 1.74 11.79 -3.53
N ASP A 186 1.38 10.68 -2.88
CA ASP A 186 1.10 9.39 -3.52
C ASP A 186 -0.34 9.24 -3.98
N LEU A 187 -1.26 9.99 -3.34
CA LEU A 187 -2.68 9.92 -3.62
C LEU A 187 -3.10 10.71 -4.87
N ARG A 188 -2.18 11.36 -5.59
CA ARG A 188 -2.48 12.17 -6.78
C ARG A 188 -3.23 11.39 -7.88
N GLY A 189 -2.92 10.11 -8.06
CA GLY A 189 -3.49 9.29 -9.13
C GLY A 189 -4.85 8.65 -8.83
N CYS A 190 -5.17 8.43 -7.55
CA CYS A 190 -6.38 7.75 -7.10
C CYS A 190 -7.22 8.54 -6.08
N GLY A 191 -6.82 9.77 -5.77
CA GLY A 191 -7.50 10.70 -4.88
C GLY A 191 -7.79 10.11 -3.49
N ILE A 192 -8.84 10.63 -2.87
CA ILE A 192 -9.31 10.15 -1.57
C ILE A 192 -9.86 8.72 -1.64
N LEU A 193 -10.26 8.24 -2.82
CA LEU A 193 -10.68 6.85 -2.99
C LEU A 193 -9.55 5.88 -2.62
N GLY A 194 -8.31 6.14 -3.06
CA GLY A 194 -7.17 5.29 -2.71
C GLY A 194 -6.95 5.20 -1.20
N LEU A 195 -7.14 6.32 -0.49
CA LEU A 195 -7.04 6.34 0.96
C LEU A 195 -8.22 5.62 1.64
N LEU A 196 -9.44 5.82 1.16
CA LEU A 196 -10.63 5.11 1.65
C LEU A 196 -10.49 3.59 1.49
N GLN A 197 -9.92 3.13 0.38
CA GLN A 197 -9.72 1.70 0.13
C GLN A 197 -8.59 1.10 0.99
N LEU A 198 -7.50 1.84 1.22
CA LEU A 198 -6.49 1.44 2.21
C LEU A 198 -7.10 1.34 3.62
N LEU A 199 -7.94 2.30 4.00
CA LEU A 199 -8.66 2.25 5.27
C LEU A 199 -9.60 1.04 5.33
N TYR A 200 -10.38 0.79 4.27
CA TYR A 200 -11.25 -0.38 4.16
C TYR A 200 -10.47 -1.69 4.39
N LEU A 201 -9.31 -1.84 3.77
CA LEU A 201 -8.44 -3.00 4.01
C LEU A 201 -7.98 -3.09 5.48
N ALA A 202 -7.55 -1.97 6.07
CA ALA A 202 -6.95 -1.96 7.40
C ALA A 202 -7.97 -2.06 8.56
N THR A 203 -9.21 -1.59 8.38
CA THR A 203 -10.18 -1.45 9.48
C THR A 203 -11.40 -2.35 9.39
N HIS A 204 -11.80 -2.79 8.20
CA HIS A 204 -13.03 -3.57 8.07
C HIS A 204 -12.84 -4.96 8.68
N GLN A 205 -13.80 -5.41 9.50
CA GLN A 205 -13.67 -6.63 10.30
C GLN A 205 -13.35 -7.88 9.46
N ASP A 206 -13.98 -8.00 8.28
CA ASP A 206 -13.77 -9.16 7.39
C ASP A 206 -12.37 -9.18 6.76
N ASN A 207 -11.61 -8.08 6.83
CA ASN A 207 -10.32 -7.96 6.16
C ASN A 207 -9.13 -8.22 7.09
N GLU A 208 -9.35 -8.47 8.39
CA GLU A 208 -8.27 -8.57 9.38
C GLU A 208 -7.17 -9.56 8.99
N ALA A 209 -7.56 -10.78 8.57
CA ALA A 209 -6.61 -11.80 8.14
C ALA A 209 -5.84 -11.38 6.88
N VAL A 210 -6.55 -10.90 5.85
CA VAL A 210 -5.95 -10.46 4.58
C VAL A 210 -4.96 -9.33 4.81
N ALA A 211 -5.35 -8.31 5.59
CA ALA A 211 -4.53 -7.14 5.89
C ALA A 211 -3.27 -7.52 6.67
N ARG A 212 -3.40 -8.39 7.69
CA ARG A 212 -2.27 -8.88 8.48
C ARG A 212 -1.27 -9.62 7.61
N ASP A 213 -1.73 -10.57 6.82
CA ASP A 213 -0.85 -11.46 6.06
C ASP A 213 -0.16 -10.69 4.91
N LEU A 214 -0.89 -9.78 4.24
CA LEU A 214 -0.33 -8.82 3.28
C LEU A 214 0.77 -7.95 3.91
N TYR A 215 0.47 -7.35 5.07
CA TYR A 215 1.41 -6.46 5.73
C TYR A 215 2.65 -7.21 6.20
N GLN A 216 2.49 -8.43 6.71
CA GLN A 216 3.61 -9.28 7.11
C GLN A 216 4.57 -9.59 5.94
N VAL A 217 4.05 -9.93 4.76
CA VAL A 217 4.90 -10.16 3.58
C VAL A 217 5.53 -8.85 3.08
N SER A 218 4.81 -7.73 3.18
CA SER A 218 5.37 -6.42 2.81
C SER A 218 6.61 -6.02 3.62
N LEU A 219 6.79 -6.60 4.82
CA LEU A 219 7.94 -6.40 5.70
C LEU A 219 9.00 -7.52 5.59
N HIS A 220 8.77 -8.53 4.75
CA HIS A 220 9.66 -9.69 4.62
C HIS A 220 11.05 -9.29 4.14
N ALA A 221 12.12 -9.81 4.75
CA ALA A 221 13.49 -9.38 4.49
C ALA A 221 13.93 -9.41 3.00
N THR A 222 13.34 -10.31 2.21
CA THR A 222 13.65 -10.45 0.77
C THR A 222 12.46 -10.19 -0.16
N GLN A 223 11.23 -10.24 0.36
CA GLN A 223 10.01 -10.13 -0.44
C GLN A 223 9.23 -8.85 -0.09
N ASN A 224 9.88 -7.89 0.57
CA ASN A 224 9.26 -6.65 0.96
C ASN A 224 8.77 -5.88 -0.28
N PHE A 225 7.69 -5.13 -0.08
CA PHE A 225 7.14 -4.22 -1.07
C PHE A 225 6.48 -3.04 -0.36
N PRO A 226 6.36 -1.86 -1.02
CA PRO A 226 5.75 -0.70 -0.39
C PRO A 226 4.22 -0.90 -0.28
N PHE A 227 3.75 -1.29 0.92
CA PHE A 227 2.34 -1.66 1.16
C PHE A 227 1.35 -0.59 0.72
N ALA A 228 1.53 0.68 1.12
CA ALA A 228 0.58 1.73 0.77
C ALA A 228 0.56 2.01 -0.74
N ILE A 229 1.73 2.15 -1.39
CA ILE A 229 1.82 2.34 -2.85
C ILE A 229 1.20 1.17 -3.61
N MET A 230 1.47 -0.06 -3.17
CA MET A 230 0.88 -1.24 -3.82
C MET A 230 -0.65 -1.23 -3.71
N GLY A 231 -1.19 -0.85 -2.55
CA GLY A 231 -2.63 -0.63 -2.38
C GLY A 231 -3.18 0.45 -3.30
N ILE A 232 -2.52 1.60 -3.42
CA ILE A 232 -2.94 2.66 -4.35
C ILE A 232 -2.93 2.15 -5.81
N ASN A 233 -1.96 1.31 -6.18
CA ASN A 233 -1.96 0.65 -7.49
C ASN A 233 -3.13 -0.32 -7.68
N MET A 234 -3.56 -1.04 -6.63
CA MET A 234 -4.76 -1.88 -6.68
C MET A 234 -6.03 -1.02 -6.89
N THR A 235 -6.09 0.16 -6.28
CA THR A 235 -7.18 1.14 -6.51
C THR A 235 -7.24 1.54 -7.98
N LYS A 236 -6.08 1.81 -8.60
CA LYS A 236 -5.99 2.14 -10.02
C LYS A 236 -6.51 1.00 -10.90
N ILE A 237 -6.12 -0.25 -10.62
CA ILE A 237 -6.64 -1.43 -11.33
C ILE A 237 -8.15 -1.56 -11.15
N ALA A 238 -8.68 -1.36 -9.94
CA ALA A 238 -10.12 -1.41 -9.67
C ALA A 238 -10.91 -0.36 -10.47
N LEU A 239 -10.43 0.89 -10.50
CA LEU A 239 -11.03 1.97 -11.30
C LEU A 239 -10.98 1.69 -12.81
N GLU A 240 -9.87 1.13 -13.30
CA GLU A 240 -9.77 0.71 -14.69
C GLU A 240 -10.75 -0.43 -15.02
N SER A 241 -10.87 -1.44 -14.15
CA SER A 241 -11.81 -2.56 -14.30
C SER A 241 -13.27 -2.07 -14.29
N LEU A 242 -13.60 -1.08 -13.45
CA LEU A 242 -14.91 -0.43 -13.47
C LEU A 242 -15.15 0.33 -14.78
N ARG A 243 -14.16 1.10 -15.24
CA ARG A 243 -14.21 1.87 -16.49
C ARG A 243 -14.31 0.99 -17.74
N GLU A 244 -13.69 -0.18 -17.70
CA GLU A 244 -13.72 -1.18 -18.75
C GLU A 244 -14.97 -2.07 -18.70
N GLU A 245 -15.87 -1.82 -17.74
CA GLU A 245 -17.17 -2.49 -17.56
C GLU A 245 -17.07 -3.94 -17.07
N CYS A 246 -15.89 -4.39 -16.62
CA CYS A 246 -15.63 -5.74 -16.13
C CYS A 246 -16.52 -6.10 -14.93
N LEU A 247 -16.82 -5.11 -14.09
CA LEU A 247 -17.59 -5.31 -12.84
C LEU A 247 -19.11 -5.20 -13.01
N ASN A 248 -19.61 -4.73 -14.16
CA ASN A 248 -21.02 -4.37 -14.33
C ASN A 248 -21.97 -5.51 -13.99
N LYS A 249 -21.66 -6.75 -14.39
CA LYS A 249 -22.50 -7.91 -14.08
C LYS A 249 -22.63 -8.14 -12.57
N ILE A 250 -21.53 -8.01 -11.84
CA ILE A 250 -21.49 -8.21 -10.38
C ILE A 250 -22.22 -7.07 -9.67
N CYS A 251 -21.97 -5.82 -10.09
CA CYS A 251 -22.69 -4.65 -9.57
C CYS A 251 -24.20 -4.78 -9.75
N SER A 252 -24.65 -5.21 -10.93
CA SER A 252 -26.06 -5.47 -11.21
C SER A 252 -26.67 -6.56 -10.33
N GLN A 253 -25.94 -7.67 -10.12
CA GLN A 253 -26.41 -8.77 -9.28
C GLN A 253 -26.52 -8.36 -7.80
N ARG A 254 -25.56 -7.57 -7.30
CA ARG A 254 -25.55 -7.09 -5.91
C ARG A 254 -26.33 -5.79 -5.69
N ARG A 255 -26.75 -5.13 -6.78
CA ARG A 255 -27.43 -3.82 -6.79
C ARG A 255 -26.65 -2.71 -6.06
N CYS A 256 -25.32 -2.73 -6.16
CA CYS A 256 -24.44 -1.72 -5.58
C CYS A 256 -23.09 -1.68 -6.32
N VAL A 257 -22.39 -0.55 -6.25
CA VAL A 257 -21.07 -0.34 -6.88
C VAL A 257 -19.98 -0.21 -5.83
N LEU A 258 -20.16 0.59 -4.78
CA LEU A 258 -19.13 0.86 -3.79
C LEU A 258 -18.69 -0.42 -3.04
N PRO A 259 -19.60 -1.25 -2.48
CA PRO A 259 -19.21 -2.49 -1.84
C PRO A 259 -18.53 -3.47 -2.81
N VAL A 260 -19.00 -3.55 -4.07
CA VAL A 260 -18.40 -4.40 -5.10
C VAL A 260 -16.99 -3.93 -5.44
N LEU A 261 -16.78 -2.63 -5.59
CA LEU A 261 -15.47 -2.07 -5.92
C LEU A 261 -14.47 -2.27 -4.77
N ASN A 262 -14.92 -2.14 -3.52
CA ASN A 262 -14.08 -2.38 -2.35
C ASN A 262 -13.72 -3.87 -2.17
N ASP A 263 -14.68 -4.77 -2.31
CA ASP A 263 -14.38 -6.22 -2.34
C ASP A 263 -13.43 -6.55 -3.49
N PHE A 264 -13.65 -5.98 -4.68
CA PHE A 264 -12.77 -6.20 -5.82
C PHE A 264 -11.36 -5.65 -5.58
N TYR A 265 -11.23 -4.51 -4.92
CA TYR A 265 -9.96 -3.92 -4.50
C TYR A 265 -9.19 -4.85 -3.55
N VAL A 266 -9.82 -5.33 -2.48
CA VAL A 266 -9.17 -6.25 -1.52
C VAL A 266 -8.84 -7.57 -2.21
N GLY A 267 -9.75 -8.08 -3.04
CA GLY A 267 -9.52 -9.28 -3.82
C GLY A 267 -8.35 -9.13 -4.80
N THR A 268 -8.22 -7.98 -5.45
CA THR A 268 -7.08 -7.69 -6.35
C THR A 268 -5.78 -7.68 -5.56
N TYR A 269 -5.76 -7.07 -4.37
CA TYR A 269 -4.59 -7.07 -3.49
C TYR A 269 -4.24 -8.49 -3.00
N LEU A 270 -5.25 -9.30 -2.69
CA LEU A 270 -5.08 -10.71 -2.37
C LEU A 270 -4.47 -11.50 -3.55
N ILE A 271 -4.97 -11.32 -4.78
CA ILE A 271 -4.37 -11.98 -5.95
C ILE A 271 -2.92 -11.55 -6.16
N MET A 272 -2.61 -10.26 -5.96
CA MET A 272 -1.25 -9.76 -6.00
C MET A 272 -0.36 -10.45 -4.95
N PHE A 273 -0.81 -10.52 -3.70
CA PHE A 273 -0.11 -11.22 -2.62
C PHE A 273 0.17 -12.68 -2.94
N LEU A 274 -0.82 -13.40 -3.46
CA LEU A 274 -0.67 -14.80 -3.79
C LEU A 274 0.31 -14.99 -4.95
N SER A 275 0.28 -14.13 -5.97
CA SER A 275 1.24 -14.16 -7.07
C SER A 275 2.65 -13.82 -6.56
N TRP A 276 2.77 -12.78 -5.74
CA TRP A 276 4.03 -12.35 -5.11
C TRP A 276 4.68 -13.48 -4.32
N THR A 277 3.91 -14.13 -3.44
CA THR A 277 4.40 -15.24 -2.60
C THR A 277 4.71 -16.50 -3.42
N LYS A 278 3.87 -16.84 -4.41
CA LYS A 278 4.10 -17.99 -5.31
C LYS A 278 5.42 -17.86 -6.08
N HIS A 279 5.74 -16.66 -6.54
CA HIS A 279 6.95 -16.40 -7.32
C HIS A 279 8.17 -16.08 -6.45
N ALA A 280 8.03 -16.06 -5.13
CA ALA A 280 9.05 -15.54 -4.21
C ALA A 280 9.57 -14.15 -4.66
N ALA A 281 8.64 -13.31 -5.11
CA ALA A 281 8.91 -12.08 -5.83
C ALA A 281 9.59 -11.01 -4.97
N THR A 282 10.34 -10.15 -5.64
CA THR A 282 11.01 -8.98 -5.06
C THR A 282 10.49 -7.71 -5.72
N ILE A 283 10.92 -6.55 -5.21
CA ILE A 283 10.56 -5.26 -5.81
C ILE A 283 10.91 -5.14 -7.30
N HIS A 284 11.93 -5.89 -7.78
CA HIS A 284 12.31 -5.94 -9.18
C HIS A 284 11.26 -6.63 -10.07
N ASP A 285 10.46 -7.53 -9.49
CA ASP A 285 9.44 -8.29 -10.19
C ASP A 285 8.09 -7.54 -10.28
N THR A 286 7.99 -6.36 -9.64
CA THR A 286 6.76 -5.57 -9.56
C THR A 286 6.08 -5.39 -10.91
N GLY A 287 6.83 -5.07 -11.96
CA GLY A 287 6.27 -4.85 -13.29
C GLY A 287 5.58 -6.11 -13.85
N TYR A 288 6.20 -7.27 -13.70
CA TYR A 288 5.65 -8.55 -14.13
C TYR A 288 4.41 -8.93 -13.31
N ILE A 289 4.51 -8.91 -11.97
CA ILE A 289 3.40 -9.26 -11.07
C ILE A 289 2.18 -8.38 -11.35
N MET A 290 2.39 -7.07 -11.51
CA MET A 290 1.31 -6.13 -11.78
C MET A 290 0.60 -6.39 -13.11
N GLN A 291 1.33 -6.79 -14.14
CA GLN A 291 0.73 -7.15 -15.43
C GLN A 291 -0.08 -8.45 -15.33
N GLU A 292 0.46 -9.46 -14.66
CA GLU A 292 -0.20 -10.74 -14.41
C GLU A 292 -1.52 -10.53 -13.64
N VAL A 293 -1.46 -9.83 -12.51
CA VAL A 293 -2.63 -9.49 -11.68
C VAL A 293 -3.66 -8.74 -12.51
N LYS A 294 -3.25 -7.68 -13.22
CA LYS A 294 -4.15 -6.88 -14.06
C LYS A 294 -4.85 -7.72 -15.13
N LYS A 295 -4.14 -8.64 -15.79
CA LYS A 295 -4.70 -9.56 -16.80
C LYS A 295 -5.75 -10.46 -16.15
N PHE A 296 -5.42 -11.09 -15.03
CA PHE A 296 -6.30 -12.04 -14.35
C PHE A 296 -7.56 -11.37 -13.82
N VAL A 297 -7.44 -10.30 -13.02
CA VAL A 297 -8.60 -9.72 -12.32
C VAL A 297 -9.62 -9.10 -13.27
N LYS A 298 -9.19 -8.59 -14.42
CA LYS A 298 -10.07 -8.07 -15.46
C LYS A 298 -10.79 -9.17 -16.24
N SER A 299 -10.13 -10.32 -16.41
CA SER A 299 -10.69 -11.46 -17.16
C SER A 299 -11.65 -12.29 -16.30
N SER A 300 -11.36 -12.41 -15.00
CA SER A 300 -12.10 -13.26 -14.06
C SER A 300 -12.58 -12.50 -12.80
N PRO A 301 -13.30 -11.38 -12.91
CA PRO A 301 -13.66 -10.57 -11.74
C PRO A 301 -14.55 -11.30 -10.72
N ALA A 302 -15.39 -12.25 -11.17
CA ALA A 302 -16.19 -13.06 -10.27
C ALA A 302 -15.34 -14.02 -9.43
N GLU A 303 -14.26 -14.55 -10.02
CA GLU A 303 -13.31 -15.44 -9.35
C GLU A 303 -12.50 -14.68 -8.29
N VAL A 304 -12.10 -13.44 -8.58
CA VAL A 304 -11.46 -12.55 -7.61
C VAL A 304 -12.32 -12.38 -6.35
N ILE A 305 -13.59 -12.08 -6.54
CA ILE A 305 -14.55 -11.91 -5.43
C ILE A 305 -14.77 -13.23 -4.67
N SER A 306 -14.88 -14.35 -5.40
CA SER A 306 -15.02 -15.68 -4.80
C SER A 306 -13.80 -16.07 -3.96
N ASN A 307 -12.59 -15.83 -4.47
CA ASN A 307 -11.34 -16.13 -3.77
C ASN A 307 -11.19 -15.26 -2.52
N LEU A 308 -11.56 -13.98 -2.58
CA LEU A 308 -11.61 -13.13 -1.39
C LEU A 308 -12.59 -13.68 -0.35
N GLN A 309 -13.81 -14.02 -0.74
CA GLN A 309 -14.81 -14.57 0.19
C GLN A 309 -14.33 -15.87 0.82
N TYR A 310 -13.72 -16.75 0.04
CA TYR A 310 -13.12 -17.97 0.56
C TYR A 310 -12.03 -17.65 1.59
N TYR A 311 -11.12 -16.73 1.28
CA TYR A 311 -10.04 -16.34 2.19
C TYR A 311 -10.58 -15.73 3.49
N ARG A 312 -11.57 -14.84 3.41
CA ARG A 312 -12.21 -14.24 4.60
C ARG A 312 -12.79 -15.30 5.54
N ASN A 313 -13.35 -16.37 4.98
CA ASN A 313 -13.99 -17.43 5.77
C ASN A 313 -13.01 -18.47 6.33
N ASN A 314 -11.85 -18.68 5.67
CA ASN A 314 -10.97 -19.82 5.96
C ASN A 314 -9.53 -19.42 6.33
N GLY A 315 -9.11 -18.19 6.02
CA GLY A 315 -7.71 -17.74 6.15
C GLY A 315 -6.76 -18.41 5.14
N VAL A 316 -5.45 -18.27 5.39
CA VAL A 316 -4.41 -18.98 4.63
C VAL A 316 -4.40 -20.45 5.07
N HIS A 317 -4.85 -21.36 4.21
CA HIS A 317 -4.54 -22.78 4.35
C HIS A 317 -3.33 -23.14 3.48
N SER A 318 -2.56 -24.14 3.92
CA SER A 318 -1.33 -24.62 3.25
C SER A 318 -1.51 -25.08 1.79
N HIS A 319 -2.75 -25.23 1.31
CA HIS A 319 -3.09 -25.61 -0.07
C HIS A 319 -3.88 -24.55 -0.85
N PHE A 320 -4.13 -23.37 -0.27
CA PHE A 320 -4.92 -22.33 -0.93
C PHE A 320 -4.24 -21.82 -2.22
N CYS A 321 -2.91 -21.70 -2.21
CA CYS A 321 -2.11 -21.30 -3.36
C CYS A 321 -2.09 -22.32 -4.51
N ASP A 322 -2.37 -23.61 -4.26
CA ASP A 322 -2.30 -24.66 -5.29
C ASP A 322 -3.66 -24.88 -5.99
N GLN A 323 -4.78 -24.70 -5.27
CA GLN A 323 -6.12 -25.00 -5.78
C GLN A 323 -6.82 -23.80 -6.44
N HIS A 324 -6.53 -22.57 -6.00
CA HIS A 324 -7.19 -21.35 -6.48
C HIS A 324 -6.39 -20.58 -7.54
N PHE A 325 -5.35 -21.22 -8.09
CA PHE A 325 -4.34 -20.60 -8.96
C PHE A 325 -4.08 -21.36 -10.27
N THR A 326 -5.00 -22.24 -10.68
CA THR A 326 -4.89 -22.99 -11.95
C THR A 326 -5.02 -22.10 -13.20
N GLY A 327 -5.55 -20.87 -13.05
CA GLY A 327 -5.78 -19.92 -14.16
C GLY A 327 -4.69 -18.86 -14.41
N LEU A 328 -3.67 -18.74 -13.55
CA LEU A 328 -2.63 -17.71 -13.70
C LEU A 328 -1.50 -18.10 -14.68
N ALA A 329 -1.56 -19.32 -15.22
CA ALA A 329 -0.61 -19.85 -16.21
C ALA A 329 -1.26 -20.29 -17.54
N MET A 330 -2.49 -19.85 -17.86
CA MET A 330 -3.09 -20.03 -19.20
C MET A 330 -3.23 -18.72 -19.98
#